data_AF-A0AAJ5UGF3-F1
#
_entry.id   AF-A0AAJ5UGF3-F1
#
_cell.length_a   1.000
_cell.length_b   1.000
_cell.length_c   1.000
_cell.angle_alpha   90.00
_cell.angle_beta   90.00
_cell.angle_gamma   90.00
#
_symmetry.space_group_name_H-M   'P 1'
#
loop_
_entity.id
_entity.type
_entity.pdbx_description
1 polymer ?
#
loop_
_entity_poly.entity_id
_entity_poly.type
_entity_poly.pdbx_seq_one_letter_code
_entity_poly.pdbx_strand_id
1 'polypeptide(L)'
;MILIFTMFIFSLTLSFSPGPVNMLIISSGAIHGFRKTLPLVSGATTGFTLLLIVVCFGLYAAIEQYPLFFKYLNAAGALFILYLGYKIASSQPDLALQKTETPGFIQGFLMQWFNPKAWTACASGAALFSDPTTNTTVAVFIMIYFVVCYLSLASWAVIGDKVSILLRSRQRIRTFNLLMGGSLIVTAGYLLCLPLLNHS
;
A
#
# COMPACT_ATOMS: atom_id res chain seq x y z
N MET A 1 -0.90 6.06 28.71
CA MET A 1 -1.96 6.68 27.86
C MET A 1 -1.38 7.49 26.70
N ILE A 2 -0.41 8.39 26.94
CA ILE A 2 0.20 9.22 25.88
C ILE A 2 0.86 8.37 24.78
N LEU A 3 1.63 7.34 25.15
CA LEU A 3 2.32 6.47 24.18
C LEU A 3 1.37 5.76 23.20
N ILE A 4 0.31 5.15 23.71
CA ILE A 4 -0.72 4.48 22.88
C ILE A 4 -1.40 5.47 21.93
N PHE A 5 -1.68 6.68 22.42
CA PHE A 5 -2.26 7.74 21.60
C PHE A 5 -1.29 8.17 20.48
N THR A 6 -0.01 8.34 20.77
CA THR A 6 1.02 8.66 19.77
C THR A 6 1.15 7.55 18.73
N MET A 7 1.17 6.28 19.14
CA MET A 7 1.17 5.13 18.24
C MET A 7 -0.04 5.16 17.30
N PHE A 8 -1.23 5.42 17.85
CA PHE A 8 -2.46 5.52 17.07
C PHE A 8 -2.40 6.65 16.03
N ILE A 9 -2.03 7.87 16.43
CA ILE A 9 -1.95 9.02 15.53
C ILE A 9 -0.89 8.82 14.45
N PHE A 10 0.26 8.24 14.81
CA PHE A 10 1.32 7.88 13.86
C PHE A 10 0.80 6.88 12.82
N SER A 11 0.25 5.74 13.27
CA SER A 11 -0.31 4.72 12.38
C SER A 11 -1.41 5.28 11.49
N LEU A 12 -2.27 6.14 12.04
CA LEU A 12 -3.39 6.75 11.32
C LEU A 12 -2.88 7.63 10.18
N THR A 13 -1.96 8.54 10.49
CA THR A 13 -1.40 9.50 9.53
C THR A 13 -0.71 8.78 8.36
N LEU A 14 0.09 7.76 8.67
CA LEU A 14 0.81 7.02 7.65
C LEU A 14 -0.10 6.08 6.85
N SER A 15 -1.12 5.46 7.46
CA SER A 15 -2.08 4.62 6.72
C SER A 15 -2.96 5.44 5.78
N PHE A 16 -3.48 6.59 6.25
CA PHE A 16 -4.38 7.43 5.46
C PHE A 16 -3.69 8.24 4.38
N SER A 17 -2.40 8.54 4.49
CA SER A 17 -1.67 9.24 3.42
C SER A 17 -1.85 8.53 2.06
N PRO A 18 -2.08 9.22 0.94
CA PRO A 18 -2.20 8.56 -0.36
C PRO A 18 -0.90 7.83 -0.74
N GLY A 19 -1.02 6.73 -1.48
CA GLY A 19 0.12 5.91 -1.92
C GLY A 19 -0.30 4.79 -2.86
N PRO A 20 0.64 3.99 -3.40
CA PRO A 20 0.34 3.03 -4.45
C PRO A 20 -0.75 2.01 -4.10
N VAL A 21 -0.65 1.41 -2.91
CA VAL A 21 -1.66 0.44 -2.42
C VAL A 21 -3.02 1.09 -2.23
N ASN A 22 -3.07 2.33 -1.72
CA ASN A 22 -4.32 3.08 -1.55
C ASN A 22 -4.99 3.35 -2.91
N MET A 23 -4.24 3.75 -3.93
CA MET A 23 -4.78 3.98 -5.28
C MET A 23 -5.29 2.69 -5.92
N LEU A 24 -4.58 1.57 -5.73
CA LEU A 24 -5.05 0.25 -6.17
C LEU A 24 -6.37 -0.14 -5.48
N ILE A 25 -6.50 0.11 -4.18
CA ILE A 25 -7.71 -0.20 -3.40
C ILE A 25 -8.88 0.69 -3.82
N ILE A 26 -8.67 2.00 -4.01
CA ILE A 26 -9.70 2.91 -4.53
C ILE A 26 -10.18 2.45 -5.91
N SER A 27 -9.24 2.13 -6.80
CA SER A 27 -9.56 1.63 -8.15
C SER A 27 -10.35 0.31 -8.08
N SER A 28 -9.89 -0.63 -7.25
CA SER A 28 -10.60 -1.90 -7.02
C SER A 28 -12.00 -1.68 -6.45
N GLY A 29 -12.18 -0.78 -5.49
CA GLY A 29 -13.47 -0.43 -4.91
C GLY A 29 -14.40 0.22 -5.93
N ALA A 30 -13.88 1.09 -6.79
CA ALA A 30 -14.66 1.76 -7.82
C ALA A 30 -15.14 0.81 -8.93
N ILE A 31 -14.33 -0.20 -9.27
CA ILE A 31 -14.63 -1.14 -10.36
C ILE A 31 -15.42 -2.35 -9.86
N HIS A 32 -15.05 -2.93 -8.73
CA HIS A 32 -15.55 -4.22 -8.25
C HIS A 32 -16.49 -4.11 -7.04
N GLY A 33 -16.55 -2.93 -6.42
CA GLY A 33 -17.32 -2.65 -5.22
C GLY A 33 -16.65 -3.09 -3.93
N PHE A 34 -17.07 -2.50 -2.82
CA PHE A 34 -16.42 -2.65 -1.51
C PHE A 34 -16.19 -4.11 -1.09
N ARG A 35 -17.22 -4.97 -1.19
CA ARG A 35 -17.16 -6.37 -0.72
C ARG A 35 -16.10 -7.18 -1.48
N LYS A 36 -15.95 -6.97 -2.79
CA LYS A 36 -14.98 -7.70 -3.62
C LYS A 36 -13.55 -7.18 -3.43
N THR A 37 -13.38 -5.98 -2.87
CA THR A 37 -12.08 -5.40 -2.55
C THR A 37 -11.55 -5.83 -1.18
N LEU A 38 -12.39 -6.38 -0.30
CA LEU A 38 -11.95 -6.83 1.03
C LEU A 38 -10.81 -7.86 1.03
N PRO A 39 -10.76 -8.86 0.12
CA PRO A 39 -9.60 -9.75 0.02
C PRO A 39 -8.29 -9.00 -0.23
N LEU A 40 -8.30 -7.99 -1.11
CA LEU A 40 -7.15 -7.12 -1.36
C LEU A 40 -6.73 -6.34 -0.10
N VAL A 41 -7.71 -5.76 0.61
CA VAL A 41 -7.48 -5.03 1.87
C VAL A 41 -6.86 -5.93 2.94
N SER A 42 -7.42 -7.13 3.13
CA SER A 42 -6.90 -8.12 4.07
C SER A 42 -5.48 -8.55 3.69
N GLY A 43 -5.23 -8.80 2.40
CA GLY A 43 -3.90 -9.12 1.90
C GLY A 43 -2.87 -8.04 2.19
N ALA A 44 -3.20 -6.79 1.87
CA ALA A 44 -2.34 -5.64 2.12
C ALA A 44 -2.09 -5.41 3.61
N THR A 45 -3.12 -5.55 4.45
CA THR A 45 -2.98 -5.41 5.91
C THR A 45 -2.09 -6.50 6.49
N THR A 46 -2.30 -7.76 6.10
CA THR A 46 -1.46 -8.88 6.53
C THR A 46 -0.02 -8.72 6.05
N GLY A 47 0.17 -8.34 4.78
CA GLY A 47 1.49 -8.04 4.23
C GLY A 47 2.21 -6.95 5.00
N PHE A 48 1.51 -5.86 5.35
CA PHE A 48 2.05 -4.75 6.12
C PHE A 48 2.46 -5.20 7.52
N THR A 49 1.58 -5.94 8.19
CA THR A 49 1.77 -6.35 9.57
C THR A 49 2.92 -7.34 9.69
N LEU A 50 3.03 -8.27 8.74
CA LEU A 50 4.18 -9.18 8.67
C LEU A 50 5.49 -8.41 8.41
N LEU A 51 5.46 -7.46 7.47
CA LEU A 51 6.59 -6.58 7.21
C LEU A 51 7.01 -5.81 8.48
N LEU A 52 6.04 -5.26 9.22
CA LEU A 52 6.28 -4.53 10.45
C LEU A 52 6.90 -5.42 11.53
N ILE A 53 6.39 -6.64 11.72
CA ILE A 53 6.97 -7.64 12.63
C ILE A 53 8.44 -7.89 12.26
N VAL A 54 8.71 -8.16 10.98
CA VAL A 54 10.08 -8.42 10.50
C VAL A 54 11.00 -7.24 10.77
N VAL A 55 10.54 -6.00 10.53
CA VAL A 55 11.34 -4.79 10.77
C VAL A 55 11.58 -4.54 12.26
N CYS A 56 10.55 -4.69 13.12
CA CYS A 56 10.68 -4.48 14.55
C CYS A 56 11.58 -5.52 15.25
N PHE A 57 11.59 -6.78 14.79
CA PHE A 57 12.27 -7.89 15.47
C PHE A 57 13.56 -8.39 14.81
N GLY A 58 14.02 -7.80 13.69
CA GLY A 58 15.28 -8.31 13.11
C GLY A 58 15.83 -7.57 11.91
N LEU A 59 15.09 -6.67 11.27
CA LEU A 59 15.55 -6.13 9.99
C LEU A 59 16.38 -4.85 10.07
N TYR A 60 16.44 -4.14 11.19
CA TYR A 60 17.32 -2.97 11.27
C TYR A 60 18.80 -3.35 11.03
N ALA A 61 19.28 -4.41 11.68
CA ALA A 61 20.63 -4.94 11.46
C ALA A 61 20.83 -5.52 10.04
N ALA A 62 19.79 -6.13 9.45
CA ALA A 62 19.86 -6.69 8.10
C ALA A 62 19.85 -5.60 7.00
N ILE A 63 19.21 -4.45 7.23
CA ILE A 63 19.21 -3.31 6.30
C ILE A 63 20.61 -2.72 6.17
N GLU A 64 21.35 -2.58 7.28
CA GLU A 64 22.77 -2.17 7.24
C GLU A 64 23.66 -3.22 6.57
N GLN A 65 23.37 -4.50 6.79
CA GLN A 65 24.21 -5.60 6.29
C GLN A 65 23.98 -5.94 4.81
N TYR A 66 22.77 -5.72 4.27
CA TYR A 66 22.39 -6.11 2.90
C TYR A 66 21.76 -4.98 2.08
N PRO A 67 22.42 -3.82 1.91
CA PRO A 67 21.84 -2.67 1.20
C PRO A 67 21.47 -2.97 -0.26
N LEU A 68 22.18 -3.90 -0.92
CA LEU A 68 21.87 -4.32 -2.29
C LEU A 68 20.55 -5.09 -2.40
N PHE A 69 20.20 -5.92 -1.41
CA PHE A 69 18.93 -6.65 -1.40
C PHE A 69 17.75 -5.68 -1.41
N PHE A 70 17.79 -4.66 -0.54
CA PHE A 70 16.75 -3.63 -0.49
C PHE A 70 16.72 -2.76 -1.74
N LYS A 71 17.88 -2.47 -2.34
CA LYS A 71 17.95 -1.78 -3.64
C LYS A 71 17.21 -2.57 -4.73
N TYR A 72 17.45 -3.88 -4.85
CA TYR A 72 16.78 -4.72 -5.84
C TYR A 72 15.31 -4.95 -5.51
N LEU A 73 14.95 -5.11 -4.24
CA LEU A 73 13.56 -5.22 -3.81
C LEU A 73 12.75 -3.98 -4.16
N ASN A 74 13.32 -2.78 -3.94
CA ASN A 74 12.72 -1.52 -4.34
C ASN A 74 12.56 -1.41 -5.87
N ALA A 75 13.57 -1.81 -6.64
CA ALA A 75 13.49 -1.81 -8.11
C ALA A 75 12.41 -2.79 -8.62
N ALA A 76 12.38 -4.02 -8.10
CA ALA A 76 11.37 -5.01 -8.44
C ALA A 76 9.96 -4.53 -8.07
N GLY A 77 9.81 -3.90 -6.90
CA GLY A 77 8.55 -3.31 -6.48
C GLY A 77 8.08 -2.19 -7.38
N ALA A 78 8.99 -1.29 -7.80
CA ALA A 78 8.66 -0.25 -8.76
C ALA A 78 8.24 -0.82 -10.12
N LEU A 79 8.90 -1.87 -10.63
CA LEU A 79 8.49 -2.57 -11.85
C LEU A 79 7.10 -3.21 -11.71
N PHE A 80 6.79 -3.80 -10.56
CA PHE A 80 5.47 -4.37 -10.30
C PHE A 80 4.37 -3.28 -10.20
N ILE A 81 4.68 -2.14 -9.58
CA ILE A 81 3.76 -0.98 -9.54
C ILE A 81 3.56 -0.41 -10.95
N LEU A 82 4.62 -0.32 -11.78
CA LEU A 82 4.49 0.04 -13.20
C LEU A 82 3.56 -0.90 -13.94
N TYR A 83 3.75 -2.22 -13.76
CA TYR A 83 2.89 -3.24 -14.36
C TYR A 83 1.43 -3.07 -13.95
N LEU A 84 1.15 -2.87 -12.65
CA LEU A 84 -0.22 -2.65 -12.18
C LEU A 84 -0.81 -1.31 -12.62
N GLY A 85 0.00 -0.25 -12.66
CA GLY A 85 -0.39 1.04 -13.20
C GLY A 85 -0.78 0.94 -14.67
N TYR A 86 0.00 0.20 -15.47
CA TYR A 86 -0.34 -0.11 -16.86
C TYR A 86 -1.61 -0.95 -16.98
N LYS A 87 -1.78 -2.01 -16.17
CA LYS A 87 -2.99 -2.86 -16.18
C LYS A 87 -4.24 -2.05 -15.84
N ILE A 88 -4.16 -1.09 -14.91
CA ILE A 88 -5.26 -0.19 -14.58
C ILE A 88 -5.50 0.81 -15.72
N ALA A 89 -4.46 1.50 -16.20
CA ALA A 89 -4.59 2.52 -17.25
C ALA A 89 -5.12 1.95 -18.59
N SER A 90 -4.76 0.72 -18.93
CA SER A 90 -5.19 0.02 -20.16
C SER A 90 -6.51 -0.72 -20.03
N SER A 91 -7.11 -0.76 -18.83
CA SER A 91 -8.38 -1.47 -18.61
C SER A 91 -9.50 -0.85 -19.44
N GLN A 92 -10.20 -1.70 -20.20
CA GLN A 92 -11.29 -1.25 -21.06
C GLN A 92 -12.48 -0.83 -20.17
N PRO A 93 -13.07 0.35 -20.41
CA PRO A 93 -14.27 0.79 -19.73
C PRO A 93 -15.45 0.02 -20.35
N ASP A 94 -15.67 -1.21 -19.87
CA ASP A 94 -16.79 -2.01 -20.31
C ASP A 94 -17.96 -1.86 -19.35
N LEU A 95 -19.11 -1.45 -19.90
CA LEU A 95 -20.36 -1.36 -19.16
C LEU A 95 -21.01 -2.75 -19.03
N ALA A 96 -20.63 -3.68 -19.91
CA ALA A 96 -20.92 -5.09 -19.76
C ALA A 96 -19.85 -5.70 -18.85
N LEU A 97 -20.28 -6.38 -17.79
CA LEU A 97 -19.43 -7.07 -16.82
C LEU A 97 -18.62 -8.22 -17.47
N GLN A 98 -17.60 -7.92 -18.28
CA GLN A 98 -16.54 -8.89 -18.50
C GLN A 98 -15.71 -8.99 -17.21
N LYS A 99 -15.34 -10.22 -16.85
CA LYS A 99 -14.51 -10.56 -15.68
C LYS A 99 -13.13 -9.92 -15.82
N THR A 100 -13.00 -8.63 -15.50
CA THR A 100 -11.72 -8.07 -15.08
C THR A 100 -11.35 -8.80 -13.79
N GLU A 101 -10.14 -9.37 -13.75
CA GLU A 101 -9.69 -10.06 -12.55
C GLU A 101 -9.66 -9.10 -11.36
N THR A 102 -10.52 -9.36 -10.37
CA THR A 102 -10.55 -8.62 -9.12
C THR A 102 -9.23 -8.81 -8.40
N PRO A 103 -8.52 -7.72 -8.04
CA PRO A 103 -7.33 -7.87 -7.23
C PRO A 103 -7.66 -8.58 -5.90
N GLY A 104 -6.96 -9.67 -5.60
CA GLY A 104 -7.19 -10.53 -4.44
C GLY A 104 -6.14 -10.38 -3.35
N PHE A 105 -6.19 -11.29 -2.37
CA PHE A 105 -5.32 -11.28 -1.20
C PHE A 105 -3.82 -11.26 -1.56
N ILE A 106 -3.38 -12.14 -2.46
CA ILE A 106 -1.96 -12.27 -2.83
C ILE A 106 -1.44 -10.95 -3.43
N GLN A 107 -2.22 -10.32 -4.30
CA GLN A 107 -1.83 -9.03 -4.89
C GLN A 107 -1.73 -7.94 -3.83
N GLY A 108 -2.63 -7.91 -2.85
CA GLY A 108 -2.57 -6.97 -1.73
C GLY A 108 -1.32 -7.17 -0.88
N PHE A 109 -1.04 -8.43 -0.53
CA PHE A 109 0.13 -8.81 0.25
C PHE A 109 1.42 -8.40 -0.46
N LEU A 110 1.59 -8.81 -1.72
CA LEU A 110 2.79 -8.52 -2.51
C LEU A 110 2.94 -7.02 -2.75
N MET A 111 1.84 -6.31 -3.07
CA MET A 111 1.90 -4.87 -3.25
C MET A 111 2.39 -4.15 -2.01
N GLN A 112 2.04 -4.63 -0.81
CA GLN A 112 2.51 -4.00 0.41
C GLN A 112 4.02 -4.19 0.62
N TRP A 113 4.56 -5.35 0.28
CA TRP A 113 6.00 -5.63 0.32
C TRP A 113 6.78 -4.87 -0.75
N PHE A 114 6.13 -4.55 -1.87
CA PHE A 114 6.68 -3.73 -2.94
C PHE A 114 6.42 -2.23 -2.77
N ASN A 115 5.67 -1.84 -1.73
CA ASN A 115 5.31 -0.45 -1.48
C ASN A 115 6.39 0.20 -0.61
N PRO A 116 7.23 1.10 -1.15
CA PRO A 116 8.30 1.73 -0.36
C PRO A 116 7.74 2.58 0.79
N LYS A 117 6.51 3.08 0.67
CA LYS A 117 5.81 3.75 1.77
C LYS A 117 5.57 2.81 2.96
N ALA A 118 5.32 1.53 2.71
CA ALA A 118 5.16 0.54 3.77
C ALA A 118 6.47 0.34 4.53
N TRP A 119 7.58 0.25 3.78
CA TRP A 119 8.93 0.12 4.33
C TRP A 119 9.33 1.33 5.17
N THR A 120 9.13 2.56 4.66
CA THR A 120 9.45 3.77 5.42
C THR A 120 8.60 3.87 6.69
N ALA A 121 7.31 3.55 6.60
CA ALA A 121 6.42 3.53 7.76
C ALA A 121 6.85 2.50 8.82
N CYS A 122 7.23 1.29 8.40
CA CYS A 122 7.72 0.26 9.32
C CYS A 122 9.05 0.66 9.97
N ALA A 123 10.00 1.21 9.19
CA ALA A 123 11.29 1.66 9.71
C ALA A 123 11.13 2.82 10.72
N SER A 124 10.33 3.85 10.38
CA SER A 124 10.04 4.95 11.29
C SER A 124 9.29 4.48 12.54
N GLY A 125 8.32 3.58 12.38
CA GLY A 125 7.58 3.01 13.51
C GLY A 125 8.49 2.20 14.44
N ALA A 126 9.35 1.35 13.89
CA ALA A 126 10.33 0.60 14.66
C ALA A 126 11.33 1.53 15.38
N ALA A 127 11.83 2.58 14.74
CA ALA A 127 12.74 3.53 15.37
C ALA A 127 12.09 4.29 16.54
N LEU A 128 10.79 4.58 16.47
CA LEU A 128 10.07 5.36 17.47
C LEU A 128 9.48 4.51 18.61
N PHE A 129 9.13 3.26 18.32
CA PHE A 129 8.28 2.44 19.20
C PHE A 129 8.84 1.04 19.46
N SER A 130 9.97 0.67 18.86
CA SER A 130 10.70 -0.55 19.23
C SER A 130 11.62 -0.28 20.41
N ASP A 131 11.34 -0.95 21.52
CA ASP A 131 12.20 -0.95 22.70
C ASP A 131 12.91 -2.31 22.77
N PRO A 132 14.27 -2.35 22.69
CA PRO A 132 15.04 -3.59 22.78
C PRO A 132 14.84 -4.34 24.09
N THR A 133 14.34 -3.68 25.13
CA THR A 133 14.21 -4.23 26.48
C THR A 133 12.83 -4.84 26.74
N THR A 134 11.79 -4.47 25.95
CA THR A 134 10.41 -4.92 26.21
C THR A 134 9.64 -5.27 24.93
N ASN A 135 9.35 -6.57 24.76
CA ASN A 135 8.54 -7.06 23.62
C ASN A 135 7.07 -6.62 23.67
N THR A 136 6.55 -6.27 24.86
CA THR A 136 5.15 -5.87 25.05
C THR A 136 4.82 -4.57 24.33
N THR A 137 5.72 -3.59 24.35
CA THR A 137 5.52 -2.28 23.70
C THR A 137 5.39 -2.44 22.18
N VAL A 138 6.26 -3.26 21.59
CA VAL A 138 6.24 -3.60 20.17
C VAL A 138 4.96 -4.34 19.79
N ALA A 139 4.54 -5.33 20.60
CA ALA A 139 3.31 -6.07 20.35
C ALA A 139 2.07 -5.17 20.37
N VAL A 140 1.99 -4.23 21.32
CA VAL A 140 0.90 -3.23 21.38
C VAL A 140 0.91 -2.34 20.15
N PHE A 141 2.08 -1.84 19.73
CA PHE A 141 2.22 -1.03 18.52
C PHE A 141 1.74 -1.78 17.28
N ILE A 142 2.20 -3.03 17.08
CA ILE A 142 1.80 -3.86 15.93
C ILE A 142 0.29 -4.08 15.91
N MET A 143 -0.33 -4.35 17.07
CA MET A 143 -1.78 -4.54 17.17
C MET A 143 -2.56 -3.28 16.79
N ILE A 144 -2.13 -2.11 17.31
CA ILE A 144 -2.72 -0.82 16.96
C ILE A 144 -2.60 -0.59 15.46
N TYR A 145 -1.41 -0.80 14.89
CA TYR A 145 -1.16 -0.54 13.48
C TYR A 145 -1.95 -1.51 12.59
N PHE A 146 -2.09 -2.78 12.96
CA PHE A 146 -2.93 -3.74 12.25
C PHE A 146 -4.38 -3.21 12.13
N VAL A 147 -4.98 -2.81 13.25
CA VAL A 147 -6.36 -2.31 13.28
C VAL A 147 -6.50 -1.03 12.46
N VAL A 148 -5.61 -0.06 12.68
CA VAL A 148 -5.64 1.23 11.98
C VAL A 148 -5.42 1.06 10.48
N CYS A 149 -4.46 0.20 10.09
CA CYS A 149 -4.19 -0.10 8.68
C CYS A 149 -5.42 -0.72 8.03
N TYR A 150 -6.03 -1.74 8.65
CA TYR A 150 -7.23 -2.38 8.11
C TYR A 150 -8.36 -1.38 7.91
N LEU A 151 -8.67 -0.58 8.94
CA LEU A 151 -9.76 0.41 8.88
C LEU A 151 -9.49 1.50 7.85
N SER A 152 -8.24 1.98 7.75
CA SER A 152 -7.84 2.96 6.74
C SER A 152 -7.99 2.40 5.33
N LEU A 153 -7.48 1.20 5.07
CA LEU A 153 -7.58 0.56 3.76
C LEU A 153 -9.03 0.22 3.39
N ALA A 154 -9.83 -0.26 4.35
CA ALA A 154 -11.26 -0.45 4.16
C ALA A 154 -11.98 0.87 3.84
N SER A 155 -11.59 1.98 4.49
CA SER A 155 -12.14 3.31 4.19
C SER A 155 -11.83 3.74 2.77
N TRP A 156 -10.60 3.53 2.28
CA TRP A 156 -10.24 3.75 0.88
C TRP A 156 -11.06 2.89 -0.10
N ALA A 157 -11.37 1.65 0.27
CA ALA A 157 -12.24 0.78 -0.53
C ALA A 157 -13.69 1.31 -0.59
N VAL A 158 -14.22 1.82 0.53
CA VAL A 158 -15.54 2.48 0.59
C VAL A 158 -15.55 3.74 -0.27
N ILE A 159 -14.50 4.57 -0.19
CA ILE A 159 -14.37 5.77 -1.04
C ILE A 159 -14.41 5.37 -2.51
N GLY A 160 -13.65 4.34 -2.91
CA GLY A 160 -13.69 3.79 -4.27
C GLY A 160 -15.10 3.39 -4.69
N ASP A 161 -15.78 2.58 -3.86
CA ASP A 161 -17.15 2.13 -4.10
C ASP A 161 -18.15 3.30 -4.25
N LYS A 162 -18.01 4.37 -3.46
CA LYS A 162 -18.85 5.57 -3.60
C LYS A 162 -18.53 6.40 -4.83
N VAL A 163 -17.25 6.51 -5.20
CA VAL A 163 -16.80 7.19 -6.42
C VAL A 163 -17.33 6.48 -7.66
N SER A 164 -17.59 5.17 -7.62
CA SER A 164 -18.21 4.42 -8.72
C SER A 164 -19.54 5.03 -9.21
N ILE A 165 -20.31 5.67 -8.32
CA ILE A 165 -21.59 6.31 -8.65
C ILE A 165 -21.39 7.50 -9.63
N LEU A 166 -20.21 8.13 -9.59
CA LEU A 166 -19.83 9.21 -10.50
C LEU A 166 -19.35 8.67 -11.87
N LEU A 167 -18.98 7.39 -11.94
CA LEU A 167 -18.42 6.69 -13.11
C LEU A 167 -19.50 6.02 -13.99
N ARG A 168 -20.60 6.73 -14.29
CA ARG A 168 -21.71 6.19 -15.10
C ARG A 168 -21.49 6.19 -16.62
N SER A 169 -20.39 6.77 -17.11
CA SER A 169 -20.08 6.82 -18.54
C SER A 169 -18.75 6.16 -18.85
N ARG A 170 -18.66 5.51 -20.02
CA ARG A 170 -17.40 4.89 -20.50
C ARG A 170 -16.23 5.87 -20.48
N GLN A 171 -16.48 7.14 -20.82
CA GLN A 171 -15.47 8.20 -20.77
C GLN A 171 -14.97 8.48 -19.35
N ARG A 172 -15.87 8.60 -18.36
CA ARG A 172 -15.46 8.85 -16.97
C ARG A 172 -14.69 7.68 -16.36
N ILE A 173 -15.11 6.45 -16.64
CA ILE A 173 -14.35 5.25 -16.25
C ILE A 173 -12.96 5.26 -16.89
N ARG A 174 -12.86 5.57 -18.19
CA ARG A 174 -11.56 5.69 -18.87
C ARG A 174 -10.66 6.73 -18.23
N THR A 175 -11.17 7.94 -17.99
CA THR A 175 -10.41 9.02 -17.37
C THR A 175 -9.97 8.64 -15.97
N PHE A 176 -10.85 8.04 -15.17
CA PHE A 176 -10.50 7.57 -13.82
C PHE A 176 -9.38 6.52 -13.86
N ASN A 177 -9.48 5.52 -14.73
CA ASN A 177 -8.47 4.48 -14.90
C ASN A 177 -7.12 5.06 -15.35
N LEU A 178 -7.13 6.01 -16.29
CA LEU A 178 -5.93 6.73 -16.73
C LEU A 178 -5.29 7.54 -15.61
N LEU A 179 -6.09 8.24 -14.78
CA LEU A 179 -5.58 9.03 -13.66
C LEU A 179 -4.98 8.14 -12.58
N MET A 180 -5.67 7.07 -12.17
CA MET A 180 -5.18 6.14 -11.15
C MET A 180 -3.95 5.37 -11.64
N GLY A 181 -4.02 4.77 -12.83
CA GLY A 181 -2.89 4.06 -13.43
C GLY A 181 -1.71 4.98 -13.71
N GLY A 182 -1.96 6.19 -14.20
CA GLY A 182 -0.96 7.23 -14.41
C GLY A 182 -0.28 7.64 -13.10
N SER A 183 -1.02 7.82 -12.00
CA SER A 183 -0.44 8.15 -10.70
C SER A 183 0.50 7.05 -10.18
N LEU A 184 0.14 5.77 -10.41
CA LEU A 184 0.99 4.63 -10.07
C LEU A 184 2.25 4.60 -10.92
N ILE A 185 2.12 4.83 -12.23
CA ILE A 185 3.25 4.88 -13.16
C ILE A 185 4.21 6.02 -12.80
N VAL A 186 3.69 7.21 -12.51
CA VAL A 186 4.50 8.36 -12.07
C VAL A 186 5.22 8.04 -10.76
N THR A 187 4.52 7.45 -9.78
CA THR A 187 5.13 7.05 -8.51
C THR A 187 6.25 6.05 -8.74
N ALA A 188 6.03 5.03 -9.58
CA ALA A 188 7.04 4.02 -9.86
C ALA A 188 8.22 4.56 -10.68
N GLY A 189 7.97 5.45 -11.64
CA GLY A 189 9.04 6.15 -12.37
C GLY A 189 9.89 7.00 -11.43
N TYR A 190 9.27 7.74 -10.52
CA TYR A 190 9.98 8.48 -9.48
C TYR A 190 10.85 7.56 -8.61
N LEU A 191 10.31 6.41 -8.19
CA LEU A 191 11.06 5.42 -7.39
C LEU A 191 12.26 4.82 -8.13
N LEU A 192 12.16 4.59 -9.44
CA LEU A 192 13.28 4.10 -10.26
C LEU A 192 14.33 5.19 -10.52
N CYS A 193 13.92 6.45 -10.62
CA CYS A 193 14.83 7.58 -10.86
C CYS A 193 15.49 8.12 -9.58
N LEU A 194 14.89 7.91 -8.41
CA LEU A 194 15.40 8.42 -7.12
C LEU A 194 16.87 8.04 -6.85
N PRO A 195 17.32 6.79 -7.09
CA PRO A 195 18.72 6.43 -6.90
C PRO A 195 19.66 7.13 -7.89
N LEU A 196 19.19 7.48 -9.09
CA LEU A 196 20.01 8.17 -10.10
C LEU A 196 20.23 9.64 -9.74
N LEU A 197 19.22 10.28 -9.13
CA LEU A 197 19.26 11.69 -8.70
C LEU A 197 20.09 11.92 -7.44
N ASN A 198 20.18 10.91 -6.55
CA ASN A 198 20.97 11.01 -5.33
C ASN A 198 22.47 10.70 -5.55
N HIS A 199 22.86 10.28 -6.76
CA HIS A 199 24.23 10.00 -7.17
C HIS A 199 24.82 11.07 -8.12
N SER A 200 24.09 12.17 -8.37
CA SER A 200 24.52 13.36 -9.13
C SER A 200 24.64 14.58 -8.22
#